data_AF-A0A940KVV9-F1
#
_entry.id   AF-A0A940KVV9-F1
#
_cell.length_a   1.000
_cell.length_b   1.000
_cell.length_c   1.000
_cell.angle_alpha   90.00
_cell.angle_beta   90.00
_cell.angle_gamma   90.00
#
_symmetry.space_group_name_H-M   'P 1'
#
loop_
_entity.id
_entity.type
_entity.pdbx_description
1 polymer ?
#
loop_
_entity_poly.entity_id
_entity_poly.type
_entity_poly.pdbx_seq_one_letter_code
_entity_poly.pdbx_strand_id
1 'polypeptide(L)' 'MVAGALDDIDAIAEYIHRNSPYHAQRVVEALLALGELIGEQPLIGRVVPELGDERVRERFLYS' A
#
# COMPACT_ATOMS: atom_id res chain seq x y z
N MET A 1 -5.71 -20.40 -1.14
CA MET A 1 -4.82 -19.47 -0.42
C MET A 1 -5.56 -18.17 -0.29
N VAL A 2 -5.73 -17.65 0.93
CA VAL A 2 -6.34 -16.34 1.13
C VAL A 2 -5.28 -15.33 0.73
N ALA A 3 -5.44 -14.66 -0.41
CA ALA A 3 -4.51 -13.61 -0.85
C ALA A 3 -4.60 -12.45 0.15
N GLY A 4 -3.53 -12.24 0.90
CA GLY A 4 -3.43 -11.16 1.88
C GLY A 4 -2.70 -9.95 1.31
N ALA A 5 -2.83 -8.81 2.00
CA ALA A 5 -2.13 -7.58 1.59
C ALA A 5 -0.60 -7.75 1.48
N LEU A 6 0.00 -8.68 2.26
CA LEU A 6 1.41 -9.00 2.13
C LEU A 6 1.75 -9.73 0.82
N ASP A 7 0.90 -10.67 0.39
CA ASP A 7 1.09 -11.35 -0.90
C ASP A 7 0.99 -10.38 -2.07
N ASP A 8 0.08 -9.39 -1.98
CA ASP A 8 -0.06 -8.33 -2.97
C ASP A 8 1.20 -7.43 -3.01
N ILE A 9 1.75 -7.07 -1.85
CA ILE A 9 3.00 -6.31 -1.75
C ILE A 9 4.16 -7.11 -2.37
N ASP A 10 4.26 -8.41 -2.07
CA ASP A 10 5.29 -9.29 -2.62
C ASP A 10 5.17 -9.41 -4.14
N ALA A 11 3.96 -9.57 -4.67
CA ALA A 11 3.73 -9.63 -6.12
C ALA A 11 4.12 -8.32 -6.83
N ILE A 12 3.80 -7.16 -6.24
CA ILE A 12 4.22 -5.85 -6.75
C ILE A 12 5.75 -5.74 -6.73
N ALA A 13 6.37 -6.12 -5.62
CA ALA A 13 7.82 -6.07 -5.46
C ALA A 13 8.52 -6.97 -6.49
N GLU A 14 8.05 -8.20 -6.68
CA GLU A 14 8.60 -9.15 -7.65
C GLU A 14 8.49 -8.61 -9.08
N TYR A 15 7.34 -8.02 -9.43
CA TYR A 15 7.13 -7.43 -10.75
C TYR A 15 8.14 -6.30 -11.03
N ILE A 16 8.35 -5.39 -10.07
CA ILE A 16 9.27 -4.26 -10.23
C ILE A 16 10.73 -4.72 -10.20
N HIS A 17 11.05 -5.70 -9.36
CA HIS A 17 12.41 -6.21 -9.16
C HIS A 17 13.04 -6.71 -10.47
N ARG A 18 12.24 -7.27 -11.37
CA ARG A 18 12.66 -7.72 -12.71
C ARG A 18 13.38 -6.63 -13.51
N ASN A 19 13.01 -5.37 -13.28
CA ASN A 19 13.59 -4.20 -13.97
C ASN A 19 14.53 -3.40 -13.07
N SER A 20 14.22 -3.30 -11.77
CA SER A 20 15.04 -2.57 -10.81
C SER A 20 14.83 -3.08 -9.38
N PRO A 21 15.81 -3.80 -8.83
CA PRO A 21 15.80 -4.20 -7.43
C PRO A 21 15.71 -3.00 -6.46
N TYR A 22 16.38 -1.89 -6.79
CA TYR A 22 16.36 -0.67 -6.00
C TYR A 22 14.95 -0.06 -5.91
N HIS A 23 14.22 0.02 -7.03
CA HIS A 23 12.86 0.56 -7.03
C HIS A 23 11.87 -0.37 -6.32
N ALA A 24 12.03 -1.70 -6.47
CA ALA A 24 11.21 -2.66 -5.73
C ALA A 24 11.33 -2.45 -4.22
N GLN A 25 12.56 -2.33 -3.71
CA GLN A 25 12.81 -2.03 -2.30
C GLN A 25 12.16 -0.70 -1.88
N ARG A 26 12.33 0.37 -2.67
CA ARG A 26 11.78 1.70 -2.36
C ARG A 26 10.26 1.70 -2.28
N VAL A 27 9.58 0.92 -3.12
CA VAL A 27 8.12 0.78 -3.12
C VAL A 27 7.65 0.04 -1.86
N VAL A 28 8.29 -1.07 -1.51
CA VAL A 28 7.96 -1.84 -0.30
C VAL A 28 8.14 -1.00 0.95
N GLU A 29 9.29 -0.33 1.10
CA GLU A 29 9.57 0.54 2.25
C GLU A 29 8.53 1.66 2.39
N ALA A 30 8.09 2.26 1.28
CA ALA A 30 7.08 3.30 1.30
C ALA A 30 5.68 2.77 1.65
N LEU A 31 5.30 1.57 1.16
CA LEU A 31 4.02 0.93 1.50
C LEU A 31 3.94 0.59 2.99
N LEU A 32 5.01 0.01 3.54
CA LEU A 32 5.10 -0.30 4.97
C LEU A 32 5.02 0.95 5.83
N ALA A 33 5.75 2.02 5.48
CA ALA A 33 5.70 3.28 6.20
C ALA A 33 4.29 3.91 6.21
N LEU A 34 3.54 3.79 5.10
CA LEU A 34 2.13 4.21 5.09
C LEU A 34 1.26 3.38 6.04
N GLY A 35 1.50 2.07 6.11
CA GLY A 35 0.78 1.16 6.99
C GLY A 35 1.02 1.45 8.46
N GLU A 36 2.27 1.73 8.86
CA GLU A 36 2.63 2.07 10.24
C GLU A 36 1.88 3.31 10.74
N LEU A 37 1.70 4.33 9.90
CA LEU A 37 0.98 5.56 10.26
C LEU A 37 -0.51 5.33 10.59
N ILE A 38 -1.12 4.24 10.13
CA ILE A 38 -2.55 3.95 10.36
C ILE A 38 -2.83 3.73 11.85
N GLY A 39 -1.87 3.16 12.60
CA GLY A 39 -2.03 2.92 14.03
C GLY A 39 -2.24 4.20 14.84
N GLU A 40 -1.60 5.29 14.43
CA GLU A 40 -1.68 6.60 15.09
C GLU A 40 -2.73 7.51 14.44
N GLN A 41 -2.91 7.41 13.13
CA GLN A 41 -3.78 8.29 12.35
C GLN A 41 -4.72 7.49 11.44
N PRO A 42 -5.73 6.78 12.01
CA PRO A 42 -6.60 5.89 11.24
C PRO A 42 -7.44 6.59 10.17
N LEU A 43 -7.61 7.92 10.29
CA LEU A 43 -8.41 8.73 9.36
C LEU A 43 -7.57 9.52 8.33
N ILE A 44 -6.26 9.24 8.23
CA ILE A 44 -5.31 9.98 7.37
C ILE A 44 -5.53 9.76 5.85
N GLY A 45 -6.28 8.72 5.49
CA GLY A 45 -6.72 8.47 4.11
C GLY A 45 -8.08 9.13 3.82
N ARG A 46 -8.35 9.46 2.55
CA ARG A 46 -9.69 9.90 2.15
C ARG A 46 -10.62 8.69 2.04
N VAL A 47 -11.92 8.89 2.26
CA VAL A 47 -12.92 7.85 1.98
C VAL A 47 -12.89 7.54 0.49
N VAL A 48 -12.94 6.25 0.14
CA VAL A 48 -12.96 5.80 -1.27
C VAL A 48 -14.24 6.30 -1.94
N PRO A 49 -14.16 7.22 -2.92
CA PRO A 49 -15.34 7.85 -3.52
C PRO A 49 -16.33 6.86 -4.12
N GLU A 50 -15.83 5.76 -4.70
CA GLU A 50 -16.60 4.72 -5.37
C GLU A 50 -17.41 3.86 -4.40
N LEU A 51 -16.97 3.76 -3.14
CA LEU A 51 -17.60 2.91 -2.13
C LEU A 51 -18.48 3.71 -1.17
N GLY A 52 -18.11 4.96 -0.87
CA GLY A 52 -18.81 5.80 0.11
C GLY A 52 -18.84 5.24 1.54
N ASP A 53 -18.08 4.18 1.83
CA ASP A 53 -17.98 3.57 3.16
C ASP A 53 -16.84 4.23 3.95
N GLU A 54 -17.18 4.91 5.04
CA GLU A 54 -16.21 5.63 5.89
C GLU A 54 -15.12 4.73 6.51
N ARG A 55 -15.37 3.41 6.53
CA ARG A 55 -14.43 2.39 7.03
C ARG A 55 -13.39 2.01 5.98
N VAL A 56 -13.61 2.35 4.71
CA VAL A 56 -12.67 2.06 3.61
C VAL A 56 -12.05 3.37 3.12
N ARG A 57 -10.74 3.47 3.28
CA ARG A 57 -9.98 4.69 2.98
C ARG A 57 -8.81 4.38 2.07
N GLU A 58 -8.50 5.31 1.18
CA GLU A 58 -7.37 5.21 0.26
C GLU A 58 -6.26 6.21 0.58
N ARG A 59 -5.04 5.77 0.31
CA ARG A 59 -3.79 6.50 0.46
C ARG A 59 -2.99 6.33 -0.83
N PHE A 60 -2.43 7.43 -1.32
CA PHE A 60 -1.58 7.41 -2.51
C PHE A 60 -0.12 7.29 -2.09
N LEU A 61 0.59 6.34 -2.70
CA LEU A 61 2.03 6.15 -2.50
C LEU A 61 2.84 7.18 -3.29
N TYR A 62 2.42 7.42 -4.53
CA TYR A 62 2.97 8.41 -5.45
C TYR A 62 1.81 9.23 -6.05
N SER A 63 2.10 10.48 -6.39
CA SER A 63 1.16 11.45 -6.94
C SER A 63 1.84 12.30 -8.00
#